data_AF-A0A1J3CEU2-F1
#
_entry.id   AF-A0A1J3CEU2-F1
#
_cell.length_a   1.000
_cell.length_b   1.000
_cell.length_c   1.000
_cell.angle_alpha   90.00
_cell.angle_beta   90.00
_cell.angle_gamma   90.00
#
_symmetry.space_group_name_H-M   'P 1'
#
loop_
_entity.id
_entity.type
_entity.pdbx_description
1 polymer ?
#
loop_
_entity_poly.entity_id
_entity_poly.type
_entity_poly.pdbx_seq_one_letter_code
_entity_poly.pdbx_strand_id
1 'polypeptide(L)'
;LLGFYLLYREGEKPLKFSSFNSMALLQRTPYLRRLWLMASRPHLFSNSLSPSLHRHSSSLCSPPFSFQCPRVKFQLSSVLNQRLIQRNAISSRSFMSPTVSNETFQESATSKGYSSEQIQVLEGLDPVRKRPGMYIGSTGTRGLHHLVYEILDNAIDEAQAGYASKVDVVLHADGSVSIMDDGRGIPTDLHPATKKSSLETVLTVLHAGGKFGGTSSGYSVSGGLHGVGLSVVNALSEALEVTVWRDGMEHKQNYSRGKPITTLTRSVLPLESKGTKGTSIRFWPDKEVFTTAIEFDHHTIAGRIRELAFLNPKVTISLKREDDDPEKNQYTEYFYAGGLTE
;
A
#
# COMPACT_ATOMS: atom_id res chain seq x y z
N LEU A 1 -41.69 26.01 -38.39
CA LEU A 1 -42.37 25.63 -37.13
C LEU A 1 -41.44 25.95 -35.98
N LEU A 2 -41.28 27.24 -35.61
CA LEU A 2 -42.00 27.96 -34.53
C LEU A 2 -41.96 27.21 -33.18
N GLY A 3 -41.37 27.69 -32.09
CA GLY A 3 -40.73 28.96 -31.79
C GLY A 3 -40.40 29.05 -30.28
N PHE A 4 -39.29 29.73 -29.96
CA PHE A 4 -38.96 30.29 -28.65
C PHE A 4 -39.99 31.35 -28.20
N TYR A 5 -40.10 31.62 -26.88
CA TYR A 5 -40.25 32.93 -26.18
C TYR A 5 -40.45 32.61 -24.66
N LEU A 6 -39.54 33.03 -23.74
CA LEU A 6 -39.53 34.29 -22.94
C LEU A 6 -40.64 34.33 -21.85
N LEU A 7 -40.55 34.87 -20.63
CA LEU A 7 -39.54 35.46 -19.70
C LEU A 7 -40.41 35.98 -18.48
N TYR A 8 -39.80 36.42 -17.35
CA TYR A 8 -40.36 37.18 -16.18
C TYR A 8 -41.12 36.39 -15.09
N ARG A 9 -41.03 36.67 -13.77
CA ARG A 9 -40.21 37.56 -12.90
C ARG A 9 -40.45 37.18 -11.41
N GLU A 10 -39.50 37.59 -10.57
CA GLU A 10 -39.44 37.74 -9.10
C GLU A 10 -40.74 37.86 -8.28
N GLY A 11 -40.68 37.34 -7.03
CA GLY A 11 -41.08 38.13 -5.86
C GLY A 11 -42.13 37.53 -4.90
N GLU A 12 -41.71 37.39 -3.63
CA GLU A 12 -42.53 37.35 -2.39
C GLU A 12 -43.00 36.00 -1.78
N LYS A 13 -42.38 35.68 -0.65
CA LYS A 13 -42.87 34.86 0.49
C LYS A 13 -43.48 35.82 1.54
N PRO A 14 -44.01 35.37 2.70
CA PRO A 14 -44.77 34.15 3.03
C PRO A 14 -46.04 34.47 3.87
N LEU A 15 -47.01 33.55 3.98
CA LEU A 15 -48.00 33.60 5.08
C LEU A 15 -48.31 32.21 5.67
N LYS A 16 -48.27 32.18 7.00
CA LYS A 16 -48.66 31.10 7.93
C LYS A 16 -50.18 30.99 8.03
N PHE A 17 -50.69 29.82 8.40
CA PHE A 17 -51.69 29.48 9.46
C PHE A 17 -52.05 27.99 9.27
N SER A 18 -51.74 27.06 10.20
CA SER A 18 -52.52 26.66 11.39
C SER A 18 -54.01 26.39 11.06
N SER A 19 -54.70 25.33 11.47
CA SER A 19 -54.51 24.17 12.35
C SER A 19 -55.78 23.29 12.17
N PHE A 20 -55.78 21.99 12.48
CA PHE A 20 -56.90 21.35 13.20
C PHE A 20 -56.53 19.94 13.67
N ASN A 21 -56.81 19.71 14.95
CA ASN A 21 -56.64 18.50 15.75
C ASN A 21 -57.55 17.34 15.31
N SER A 22 -57.16 16.10 15.63
CA SER A 22 -57.98 15.26 16.52
C SER A 22 -57.18 14.15 17.21
N MET A 23 -57.52 13.96 18.49
CA MET A 23 -56.97 13.05 19.49
C MET A 23 -57.47 11.61 19.31
N ALA A 24 -56.68 10.63 19.74
CA ALA A 24 -57.18 9.50 20.53
C ALA A 24 -56.05 8.88 21.37
N LEU A 25 -56.27 8.85 22.69
CA LEU A 25 -55.46 8.22 23.72
C LEU A 25 -55.62 6.69 23.70
N LEU A 26 -54.57 5.98 24.15
CA LEU A 26 -54.71 4.88 25.13
C LEU A 26 -53.39 4.64 25.89
N GLN A 27 -53.55 4.15 27.11
CA GLN A 27 -52.72 4.37 28.30
C GLN A 27 -51.76 3.21 28.65
N ARG A 28 -50.66 3.58 29.36
CA ARG A 28 -49.98 2.92 30.51
C ARG A 28 -49.50 1.46 30.37
N THR A 29 -48.23 1.14 30.61
CA THR A 29 -47.58 1.07 31.94
C THR A 29 -46.05 0.84 31.81
N PRO A 30 -45.22 1.23 32.80
CA PRO A 30 -43.81 0.83 32.90
C PRO A 30 -43.54 -0.03 34.14
N TYR A 31 -42.82 -1.15 34.01
CA TYR A 31 -42.24 -1.89 35.14
C TYR A 31 -40.98 -2.65 34.68
N LEU A 32 -39.80 -2.19 35.10
CA LEU A 32 -38.93 -2.87 36.10
C LEU A 32 -37.49 -2.40 36.01
N ARG A 33 -37.07 -1.75 37.10
CA ARG A 33 -35.69 -1.56 37.53
C ARG A 33 -34.98 -2.91 37.68
N ARG A 34 -33.70 -2.98 37.31
CA ARG A 34 -32.70 -3.73 38.10
C ARG A 34 -31.48 -2.84 38.36
N LEU A 35 -31.36 -2.51 39.64
CA LEU A 35 -30.14 -2.05 40.31
C LEU A 35 -29.04 -3.11 40.14
N TRP A 36 -27.81 -2.65 39.91
CA TRP A 36 -26.62 -3.28 40.50
C TRP A 36 -25.77 -2.16 41.08
N LEU A 37 -25.64 -2.16 42.40
CA LEU A 37 -24.77 -1.27 43.16
C LEU A 37 -24.17 -2.06 44.32
N MET A 38 -22.86 -1.84 44.48
CA MET A 38 -22.02 -2.05 45.67
C MET A 38 -21.40 -3.43 45.88
N ALA A 39 -20.06 -3.48 45.90
CA ALA A 39 -19.34 -3.38 47.17
C ALA A 39 -17.84 -3.15 46.96
N SER A 40 -17.35 -2.00 47.45
CA SER A 40 -15.96 -1.80 47.84
C SER A 40 -15.75 -2.40 49.24
N ARG A 41 -14.57 -2.98 49.51
CA ARG A 41 -13.98 -3.00 50.87
C ARG A 41 -12.44 -3.03 50.82
N PRO A 42 -11.75 -2.25 51.67
CA PRO A 42 -10.29 -2.20 51.80
C PRO A 42 -9.78 -2.88 53.08
N HIS A 43 -8.47 -3.18 53.14
CA HIS A 43 -7.59 -3.25 54.34
C HIS A 43 -6.14 -3.32 53.81
N LEU A 44 -5.22 -2.36 53.99
CA LEU A 44 -4.55 -1.74 55.15
C LEU A 44 -3.51 -2.60 55.90
N PHE A 45 -2.28 -2.04 55.93
CA PHE A 45 -1.12 -2.23 56.82
C PHE A 45 -0.27 -3.51 56.66
N SER A 46 1.08 -3.49 56.69
CA SER A 46 2.05 -2.48 57.15
C SER A 46 3.48 -2.81 56.68
N ASN A 47 4.30 -1.74 56.54
CA ASN A 47 5.73 -1.56 56.92
C ASN A 47 6.68 -2.79 56.91
N SER A 48 7.91 -2.72 56.40
CA SER A 48 8.93 -1.74 56.80
C SER A 48 10.26 -1.93 56.02
N LEU A 49 10.96 -0.81 55.80
CA LEU A 49 12.42 -0.62 55.88
C LEU A 49 13.36 -1.17 54.78
N SER A 50 13.87 -0.23 53.99
CA SER A 50 15.24 -0.12 53.44
C SER A 50 16.30 -0.12 54.58
N PRO A 51 17.64 -0.31 54.36
CA PRO A 51 18.42 0.34 53.29
C PRO A 51 19.69 -0.38 52.72
N SER A 52 20.18 0.18 51.60
CA SER A 52 21.56 0.34 51.10
C SER A 52 22.73 -0.53 51.61
N LEU A 53 23.59 -1.02 50.69
CA LEU A 53 24.97 -0.50 50.47
C LEU A 53 25.81 -1.36 49.49
N HIS A 54 26.69 -0.67 48.77
CA HIS A 54 27.75 -1.14 47.89
C HIS A 54 28.77 -2.10 48.54
N ARG A 55 29.36 -3.04 47.75
CA ARG A 55 30.80 -3.00 47.36
C ARG A 55 31.26 -4.21 46.51
N HIS A 56 32.30 -3.92 45.74
CA HIS A 56 33.13 -4.74 44.85
C HIS A 56 33.64 -6.08 45.42
N SER A 57 33.84 -7.10 44.57
CA SER A 57 35.16 -7.47 43.99
C SER A 57 35.25 -8.94 43.52
N SER A 58 35.88 -9.11 42.35
CA SER A 58 36.66 -10.25 41.82
C SER A 58 36.56 -11.66 42.43
N SER A 59 36.32 -12.68 41.59
CA SER A 59 37.38 -13.58 41.05
C SER A 59 36.82 -14.86 40.40
N LEU A 60 37.38 -15.18 39.23
CA LEU A 60 37.76 -16.50 38.68
C LEU A 60 36.91 -17.74 39.02
N CYS A 61 36.27 -18.33 38.00
CA CYS A 61 36.51 -19.74 37.63
C CYS A 61 35.85 -20.11 36.28
N SER A 62 36.62 -20.84 35.47
CA SER A 62 36.36 -21.33 34.12
C SER A 62 35.34 -22.50 34.07
N PRO A 63 34.84 -22.88 32.88
CA PRO A 63 33.76 -23.84 32.71
C PRO A 63 34.27 -25.28 32.53
N PRO A 64 33.37 -26.27 32.62
CA PRO A 64 33.35 -27.28 31.57
C PRO A 64 31.93 -27.50 31.07
N PHE A 65 31.77 -27.75 29.77
CA PHE A 65 31.03 -28.90 29.23
C PHE A 65 31.01 -28.78 27.71
N SER A 66 31.87 -29.59 27.12
CA SER A 66 31.96 -29.94 25.71
C SER A 66 30.78 -30.82 25.31
N PHE A 67 30.01 -30.39 24.30
CA PHE A 67 29.25 -31.30 23.45
C PHE A 67 29.59 -31.06 21.99
N GLN A 68 30.15 -32.11 21.39
CA GLN A 68 30.57 -32.22 19.99
C GLN A 68 29.35 -32.18 19.05
N CYS A 69 29.41 -31.32 18.04
CA CYS A 69 28.63 -31.48 16.81
C CYS A 69 29.56 -32.08 15.72
N PRO A 70 29.13 -33.14 15.00
CA PRO A 70 29.95 -33.75 13.97
C PRO A 70 30.01 -32.89 12.71
N ARG A 71 31.22 -32.53 12.30
CA ARG A 71 31.52 -31.81 11.05
C ARG A 71 31.50 -32.81 9.89
N VAL A 72 30.46 -32.79 9.07
CA VAL A 72 30.36 -33.57 7.84
C VAL A 72 31.42 -33.06 6.85
N LYS A 73 32.38 -33.91 6.50
CA LYS A 73 33.35 -33.69 5.42
C LYS A 73 32.78 -34.26 4.13
N PHE A 74 32.50 -33.41 3.14
CA PHE A 74 32.30 -33.86 1.77
C PHE A 74 33.67 -34.10 1.13
N GLN A 75 33.98 -35.36 0.83
CA GLN A 75 35.02 -35.73 -0.11
C GLN A 75 34.40 -35.78 -1.51
N LEU A 76 34.92 -34.98 -2.45
CA LEU A 76 34.67 -35.21 -3.87
C LEU A 76 35.61 -36.33 -4.33
N SER A 77 35.04 -37.48 -4.65
CA SER A 77 35.69 -38.53 -5.43
C SER A 77 35.63 -38.17 -6.92
N SER A 78 36.78 -38.21 -7.59
CA SER A 78 36.87 -38.16 -9.04
C SER A 78 36.53 -39.52 -9.62
N VAL A 79 35.53 -39.56 -10.51
CA VAL A 79 35.27 -40.72 -11.37
C VAL A 79 35.36 -40.25 -12.82
N LEU A 80 36.34 -40.82 -13.53
CA LEU A 80 36.50 -40.71 -14.97
C LEU A 80 35.26 -41.23 -15.68
N ASN A 81 34.80 -40.51 -16.71
CA ASN A 81 34.16 -41.15 -17.84
C ASN A 81 34.67 -40.53 -19.14
N GLN A 82 35.21 -41.40 -19.99
CA GLN A 82 35.80 -41.10 -21.29
C GLN A 82 34.71 -40.74 -22.29
N ARG A 83 34.94 -39.71 -23.13
CA ARG A 83 34.46 -39.68 -24.53
C ARG A 83 35.30 -38.71 -25.35
N LEU A 84 35.75 -39.23 -26.50
CA LEU A 84 36.66 -38.64 -27.46
C LEU A 84 36.08 -37.39 -28.14
N ILE A 85 36.90 -36.35 -28.30
CA ILE A 85 36.82 -35.43 -29.46
C ILE A 85 38.24 -35.13 -29.94
N GLN A 86 38.45 -35.36 -31.24
CA GLN A 86 39.72 -35.27 -31.97
C GLN A 86 40.25 -33.82 -32.02
N ARG A 87 41.56 -33.67 -31.82
CA ARG A 87 42.31 -32.44 -32.10
C ARG A 87 42.70 -32.45 -33.57
N ASN A 88 42.18 -31.51 -34.36
CA ASN A 88 42.71 -31.23 -35.69
C ASN A 88 43.90 -30.26 -35.58
N ALA A 89 45.01 -30.70 -36.14
CA ALA A 89 46.28 -30.01 -36.21
C ALA A 89 46.20 -28.77 -37.11
N ILE A 90 46.87 -27.70 -36.68
CA ILE A 90 47.09 -26.48 -37.47
C ILE A 90 48.26 -26.77 -38.42
N SER A 91 48.01 -26.67 -39.73
CA SER A 91 49.05 -26.65 -40.76
C SER A 91 49.20 -25.22 -41.29
N SER A 92 50.45 -24.78 -41.40
CA SER A 92 50.85 -23.49 -41.95
C SER A 92 50.73 -23.45 -43.47
N ARG A 93 50.19 -22.36 -44.03
CA ARG A 93 50.46 -21.95 -45.42
C ARG A 93 50.21 -20.46 -45.65
N SER A 94 51.34 -19.76 -45.83
CA SER A 94 51.70 -18.85 -46.94
C SER A 94 50.79 -17.68 -47.34
N PHE A 95 51.41 -16.49 -47.23
CA PHE A 95 51.20 -15.25 -47.99
C PHE A 95 50.66 -15.41 -49.42
N MET A 96 49.65 -14.59 -49.78
CA MET A 96 49.43 -14.07 -51.15
C MET A 96 48.87 -12.62 -51.09
N SER A 97 49.39 -11.78 -51.99
CA SER A 97 49.13 -10.34 -52.18
C SER A 97 47.68 -9.98 -52.56
N PRO A 98 47.25 -8.71 -52.37
CA PRO A 98 45.90 -8.27 -52.68
C PRO A 98 45.77 -7.97 -54.18
N THR A 99 44.75 -8.54 -54.82
CA THR A 99 44.26 -8.06 -56.12
C THR A 99 43.06 -7.17 -55.86
N VAL A 100 43.17 -5.92 -56.30
CA VAL A 100 42.13 -4.89 -56.20
C VAL A 100 40.94 -5.30 -57.07
N SER A 101 39.84 -5.68 -56.43
CA SER A 101 38.51 -5.67 -57.03
C SER A 101 37.75 -4.48 -56.47
N ASN A 102 37.52 -3.47 -57.31
CA ASN A 102 36.59 -2.38 -57.06
C ASN A 102 35.17 -2.96 -57.00
N GLU A 103 34.75 -3.41 -55.82
CA GLU A 103 33.34 -3.55 -55.51
C GLU A 103 32.87 -2.27 -54.84
N THR A 104 31.97 -1.58 -55.53
CA THR A 104 31.33 -0.35 -55.07
C THR A 104 30.45 -0.72 -53.88
N PHE A 105 31.00 -0.63 -52.67
CA PHE A 105 30.20 -0.58 -51.46
C PHE A 105 29.33 0.68 -51.55
N GLN A 106 28.05 0.50 -51.89
CA GLN A 106 27.04 1.49 -51.56
C GLN A 106 26.98 1.59 -50.04
N GLU A 107 27.75 2.53 -49.52
CA GLU A 107 27.65 2.99 -48.16
C GLU A 107 26.22 3.54 -47.97
N SER A 108 25.38 2.76 -47.30
CA SER A 108 24.08 3.24 -46.87
C SER A 108 24.34 4.31 -45.81
N ALA A 109 24.43 5.56 -46.26
CA ALA A 109 24.54 6.72 -45.41
C ALA A 109 23.25 6.87 -44.60
N THR A 110 23.18 6.22 -43.44
CA THR A 110 22.53 6.72 -42.22
C THR A 110 22.92 5.84 -41.02
N SER A 111 24.20 5.70 -40.69
CA SER A 111 24.54 5.54 -39.27
C SER A 111 24.35 6.91 -38.62
N LYS A 112 23.13 7.23 -38.17
CA LYS A 112 22.95 8.34 -37.22
C LYS A 112 23.85 8.00 -36.03
N GLY A 113 25.00 8.66 -35.95
CA GLY A 113 26.03 8.34 -34.97
C GLY A 113 25.42 8.27 -33.57
N TYR A 114 25.77 7.23 -32.82
CA TYR A 114 25.39 7.13 -31.42
C TYR A 114 26.12 8.25 -30.66
N SER A 115 25.37 9.29 -30.30
CA SER A 115 25.86 10.46 -29.56
C SER A 115 25.20 10.51 -28.18
N SER A 116 25.72 11.34 -27.29
CA SER A 116 25.14 11.58 -25.97
C SER A 116 23.67 12.02 -26.01
N GLU A 117 23.23 12.64 -27.12
CA GLU A 117 21.85 13.09 -27.32
C GLU A 117 20.85 11.94 -27.41
N GLN A 118 21.31 10.72 -27.73
CA GLN A 118 20.47 9.52 -27.79
C GLN A 118 20.30 8.85 -26.42
N ILE A 119 21.05 9.30 -25.39
CA ILE A 119 20.93 8.79 -24.03
C ILE A 119 19.77 9.51 -23.33
N GLN A 120 18.68 8.78 -23.08
CA GLN A 120 17.52 9.31 -22.38
C GLN A 120 17.59 9.04 -20.87
N VAL A 121 17.46 10.09 -20.07
CA VAL A 121 17.23 9.99 -18.63
C VAL A 121 15.73 10.12 -18.37
N LEU A 122 15.17 9.17 -17.62
CA LEU A 122 13.77 9.20 -17.20
C LEU A 122 13.72 9.65 -15.74
N GLU A 123 13.01 10.75 -15.48
CA GLU A 123 12.94 11.37 -14.15
C GLU A 123 11.64 11.01 -13.41
N GLY A 124 11.68 11.12 -12.08
CA GLY A 124 10.51 10.89 -11.23
C GLY A 124 9.89 9.50 -11.40
N LEU A 125 8.62 9.47 -11.82
CA LEU A 125 7.84 8.25 -12.00
C LEU A 125 7.73 7.78 -13.46
N ASP A 126 8.34 8.50 -14.40
CA ASP A 126 8.36 8.11 -15.81
C ASP A 126 8.98 6.72 -16.07
N PRO A 127 10.06 6.29 -15.36
CA PRO A 127 10.58 4.93 -15.50
C PRO A 127 9.53 3.84 -15.21
N VAL A 128 8.64 4.06 -14.23
CA VAL A 128 7.60 3.11 -13.84
C VAL A 128 6.61 2.90 -14.97
N ARG A 129 6.14 3.99 -15.57
CA ARG A 129 5.20 3.95 -16.70
C ARG A 129 5.85 3.38 -17.96
N LYS A 130 7.14 3.66 -18.18
CA LYS A 130 7.85 3.15 -19.36
C LYS A 130 8.15 1.65 -19.26
N ARG A 131 8.36 1.12 -18.04
CA ARG A 131 8.71 -0.28 -17.78
C ARG A 131 7.90 -0.88 -16.61
N PRO A 132 6.56 -0.94 -16.69
CA PRO A 132 5.70 -1.35 -15.59
C PRO A 132 5.98 -2.78 -15.12
N GLY A 133 6.32 -3.70 -16.04
CA GLY A 133 6.64 -5.09 -15.71
C GLY A 133 7.81 -5.25 -14.73
N MET A 134 8.73 -4.29 -14.65
CA MET A 134 9.81 -4.31 -13.68
C MET A 134 9.32 -4.07 -12.24
N TYR A 135 8.20 -3.35 -12.08
CA TYR A 135 7.67 -2.95 -10.77
C TYR A 135 6.50 -3.84 -10.32
N ILE A 136 5.61 -4.22 -11.25
CA ILE A 136 4.38 -4.99 -10.94
C ILE A 136 4.34 -6.37 -11.62
N GLY A 137 5.46 -6.80 -12.21
CA GLY A 137 5.64 -8.10 -12.86
C GLY A 137 4.99 -8.22 -14.24
N SER A 138 3.75 -7.73 -14.42
CA SER A 138 3.01 -7.79 -15.70
C SER A 138 2.02 -6.64 -15.81
N THR A 139 1.53 -6.33 -17.01
CA THR A 139 0.41 -5.38 -17.24
C THR A 139 -0.92 -6.08 -17.56
N GLY A 140 -1.02 -7.37 -17.23
CA GLY A 140 -2.27 -8.12 -17.28
C GLY A 140 -2.94 -8.20 -15.90
N THR A 141 -3.90 -9.11 -15.76
CA THR A 141 -4.71 -9.31 -14.55
C THR A 141 -3.87 -9.43 -13.27
N ARG A 142 -2.75 -10.17 -13.30
CA ARG A 142 -1.88 -10.32 -12.11
C ARG A 142 -1.31 -8.97 -11.64
N GLY A 143 -0.79 -8.16 -12.55
CA GLY A 143 -0.21 -6.86 -12.18
C GLY A 143 -1.27 -5.84 -11.76
N LEU A 144 -2.47 -5.93 -12.35
CA LEU A 144 -3.61 -5.12 -11.93
C LEU A 144 -3.97 -5.37 -10.46
N HIS A 145 -4.13 -6.63 -10.07
CA HIS A 145 -4.37 -7.02 -8.68
C HIS A 145 -3.19 -6.67 -7.76
N HIS A 146 -1.96 -6.73 -8.28
CA HIS A 146 -0.77 -6.32 -7.53
C HIS A 146 -0.86 -4.85 -7.07
N LEU A 147 -1.50 -3.95 -7.83
CA LEU A 147 -1.73 -2.58 -7.37
C LEU A 147 -2.57 -2.53 -6.08
N VAL A 148 -3.60 -3.37 -5.98
CA VAL A 148 -4.43 -3.49 -4.77
C VAL A 148 -3.59 -3.99 -3.61
N TYR A 149 -2.75 -5.00 -3.86
CA TYR A 149 -1.90 -5.60 -2.83
C TYR A 149 -0.89 -4.62 -2.25
N GLU A 150 -0.28 -3.77 -3.07
CA GLU A 150 0.68 -2.76 -2.58
C GLU A 150 0.04 -1.78 -1.58
N ILE A 151 -1.21 -1.37 -1.81
CA ILE A 151 -1.92 -0.47 -0.90
C ILE A 151 -2.42 -1.24 0.33
N LEU A 152 -2.98 -2.43 0.13
CA LEU A 152 -3.46 -3.30 1.21
C LEU A 152 -2.33 -3.69 2.17
N ASP A 153 -1.17 -4.10 1.66
CA ASP A 153 -0.02 -4.48 2.48
C ASP A 153 0.49 -3.28 3.30
N ASN A 154 0.38 -2.04 2.79
CA ASN A 154 0.69 -0.84 3.58
C ASN A 154 -0.28 -0.63 4.76
N ALA A 155 -1.57 -0.91 4.56
CA ALA A 155 -2.57 -0.89 5.64
C ALA A 155 -2.31 -2.01 6.67
N ILE A 156 -1.93 -3.21 6.21
CA ILE A 156 -1.56 -4.32 7.10
C ILE A 156 -0.29 -4.00 7.91
N ASP A 157 0.69 -3.29 7.34
CA ASP A 157 1.87 -2.86 8.10
C ASP A 157 1.49 -1.91 9.27
N GLU A 158 0.44 -1.09 9.15
CA GLU A 158 -0.09 -0.31 10.28
C GLU A 158 -0.73 -1.21 11.35
N ALA A 159 -1.41 -2.28 10.93
CA ALA A 159 -2.03 -3.24 11.84
C ALA A 159 -0.96 -4.07 12.58
N GLN A 160 0.08 -4.53 11.88
CA GLN A 160 1.22 -5.24 12.47
C GLN A 160 2.00 -4.38 13.46
N ALA A 161 2.06 -3.06 13.21
CA ALA A 161 2.61 -2.09 14.15
C ALA A 161 1.68 -1.74 15.33
N GLY A 162 0.46 -2.30 15.36
CA GLY A 162 -0.51 -2.13 16.45
C GLY A 162 -1.33 -0.84 16.37
N TYR A 163 -1.35 -0.16 15.23
CA TYR A 163 -2.02 1.13 15.06
C TYR A 163 -3.35 1.05 14.33
N ALA A 164 -3.53 0.04 13.48
CA ALA A 164 -4.78 -0.24 12.78
C ALA A 164 -5.44 -1.50 13.34
N SER A 165 -6.77 -1.50 13.35
CA SER A 165 -7.62 -2.64 13.70
C SER A 165 -8.59 -3.02 12.58
N LYS A 166 -8.79 -2.12 11.61
CA LYS A 166 -9.73 -2.29 10.52
C LYS A 166 -9.14 -1.82 9.20
N VAL A 167 -9.38 -2.59 8.15
CA VAL A 167 -9.09 -2.23 6.76
C VAL A 167 -10.34 -2.47 5.92
N ASP A 168 -10.78 -1.47 5.18
CA ASP A 168 -11.92 -1.55 4.27
C ASP A 168 -11.44 -1.48 2.82
N VAL A 169 -11.74 -2.49 2.02
CA VAL A 169 -11.43 -2.56 0.59
C VAL A 169 -12.73 -2.48 -0.20
N VAL A 170 -12.83 -1.54 -1.13
CA VAL A 170 -14.01 -1.35 -1.99
C VAL A 170 -13.59 -1.39 -3.45
N LEU A 171 -14.17 -2.32 -4.20
CA LEU A 171 -14.13 -2.35 -5.66
C LEU A 171 -15.34 -1.57 -6.16
N HIS A 172 -15.13 -0.38 -6.72
CA HIS A 172 -16.21 0.51 -7.14
C HIS A 172 -16.74 0.15 -8.53
N ALA A 173 -18.00 0.50 -8.81
CA ALA A 173 -18.64 0.27 -10.11
C ALA A 173 -17.98 1.05 -11.27
N ASP A 174 -17.28 2.15 -10.96
CA ASP A 174 -16.54 2.94 -11.94
C ASP A 174 -15.15 2.36 -12.30
N GLY A 175 -14.83 1.16 -11.80
CA GLY A 175 -13.57 0.48 -12.05
C GLY A 175 -12.41 0.94 -11.17
N SER A 176 -12.65 1.83 -10.19
CA SER A 176 -11.65 2.18 -9.18
C SER A 176 -11.65 1.23 -7.99
N VAL A 177 -10.56 1.28 -7.23
CA VAL A 177 -10.45 0.59 -5.94
C VAL A 177 -10.12 1.62 -4.88
N SER A 178 -10.83 1.56 -3.75
CA SER A 178 -10.45 2.27 -2.53
C SER A 178 -10.06 1.31 -1.42
N ILE A 179 -9.02 1.67 -0.69
CA ILE A 179 -8.52 0.95 0.48
C ILE A 179 -8.34 1.99 1.59
N MET A 180 -9.00 1.74 2.72
CA MET A 180 -8.99 2.61 3.88
C MET A 180 -8.55 1.84 5.12
N ASP A 181 -7.58 2.38 5.85
CA ASP A 181 -7.17 1.89 7.17
C ASP A 181 -7.55 2.88 8.27
N ASP A 182 -7.62 2.39 9.51
CA ASP A 182 -7.77 3.20 10.73
C ASP A 182 -6.42 3.41 11.46
N GLY A 183 -5.30 3.41 10.71
CA GLY A 183 -3.94 3.52 11.24
C GLY A 183 -3.56 4.93 11.73
N ARG A 184 -2.25 5.24 11.73
CA ARG A 184 -1.73 6.55 12.17
C ARG A 184 -1.97 7.68 11.16
N GLY A 185 -2.25 7.34 9.90
CA GLY A 185 -2.24 8.28 8.78
C GLY A 185 -0.82 8.62 8.31
N ILE A 186 -0.62 8.65 6.99
CA ILE A 186 0.65 9.05 6.36
C ILE A 186 1.07 10.44 6.86
N PRO A 187 2.36 10.68 7.21
CA PRO A 187 2.82 12.02 7.60
C PRO A 187 2.56 13.08 6.52
N THR A 188 2.07 14.25 6.94
CA THR A 188 1.68 15.36 6.04
C THR A 188 2.55 16.61 6.20
N ASP A 189 3.49 16.59 7.13
CA ASP A 189 4.46 17.64 7.39
C ASP A 189 5.46 17.80 6.22
N LEU A 190 6.21 18.90 6.21
CA LEU A 190 7.20 19.15 5.16
C LEU A 190 8.41 18.22 5.31
N HIS A 191 8.68 17.44 4.28
CA HIS A 191 9.83 16.56 4.23
C HIS A 191 11.12 17.38 3.99
N PRO A 192 12.18 17.17 4.81
CA PRO A 192 13.33 18.06 4.85
C PRO A 192 14.16 18.08 3.56
N ALA A 193 14.22 16.97 2.80
CA ALA A 193 15.02 16.90 1.58
C ALA A 193 14.26 17.38 0.34
N THR A 194 13.01 16.95 0.18
CA THR A 194 12.19 17.22 -1.01
C THR A 194 11.47 18.55 -0.94
N LYS A 195 11.36 19.16 0.26
CA LYS A 195 10.64 20.42 0.51
C LYS A 195 9.15 20.38 0.13
N LYS A 196 8.61 19.19 -0.07
CA LYS A 196 7.19 18.88 -0.30
C LYS A 196 6.60 18.28 0.95
N SER A 197 5.28 18.09 1.01
CA SER A 197 4.70 17.27 2.08
C SER A 197 5.30 15.86 2.04
N SER A 198 5.41 15.22 3.20
CA SER A 198 5.84 13.82 3.32
C SER A 198 4.88 12.92 2.54
N LEU A 199 3.58 13.23 2.54
CA LEU A 199 2.55 12.59 1.71
C LEU A 199 2.90 12.66 0.21
N GLU A 200 3.16 13.85 -0.32
CA GLU A 200 3.53 14.00 -1.73
C GLU A 200 4.86 13.32 -2.04
N THR A 201 5.79 13.33 -1.09
CA THR A 201 7.10 12.68 -1.25
C THR A 201 6.95 11.18 -1.46
N VAL A 202 6.19 10.48 -0.60
CA VAL A 202 6.00 9.03 -0.74
C VAL A 202 5.18 8.63 -1.98
N LEU A 203 4.36 9.55 -2.49
CA LEU A 203 3.56 9.35 -3.70
C LEU A 203 4.30 9.66 -5.00
N THR A 204 5.37 10.47 -4.97
CA THR A 204 6.03 10.99 -6.19
C THR A 204 7.50 10.64 -6.32
N VAL A 205 8.12 10.09 -5.28
CA VAL A 205 9.54 9.73 -5.26
C VAL A 205 9.69 8.23 -5.04
N LEU A 206 10.42 7.56 -5.93
CA LEU A 206 10.81 6.17 -5.75
C LEU A 206 11.83 6.05 -4.62
N HIS A 207 11.76 4.95 -3.87
CA HIS A 207 12.63 4.69 -2.72
C HIS A 207 12.47 5.76 -1.62
N ALA A 208 11.25 6.24 -1.40
CA ALA A 208 10.89 7.10 -0.29
C ALA A 208 9.90 6.39 0.64
N GLY A 209 10.21 6.31 1.94
CA GLY A 209 9.36 5.64 2.92
C GLY A 209 10.00 5.53 4.31
N GLY A 210 9.19 5.13 5.30
CA GLY A 210 9.62 4.96 6.70
C GLY A 210 10.08 3.55 7.08
N LYS A 211 10.16 2.63 6.10
CA LYS A 211 10.33 1.18 6.30
C LYS A 211 11.73 0.66 5.93
N PHE A 212 12.75 1.53 5.89
CA PHE A 212 14.13 1.14 5.54
C PHE A 212 14.92 0.48 6.68
N GLY A 213 14.28 0.13 7.79
CA GLY A 213 14.93 -0.45 8.97
C GLY A 213 15.78 0.55 9.76
N GLY A 214 16.47 0.04 10.78
CA GLY A 214 17.31 0.83 11.70
C GLY A 214 16.55 1.40 12.91
N THR A 215 17.28 2.08 13.80
CA THR A 215 16.75 2.66 15.04
C THR A 215 15.73 3.78 14.82
N SER A 216 15.63 4.30 13.60
CA SER A 216 14.72 5.37 13.18
C SER A 216 13.54 4.88 12.32
N SER A 217 13.34 3.56 12.16
CA SER A 217 12.21 3.06 11.38
C SER A 217 10.89 3.27 12.12
N GLY A 218 9.84 3.67 11.38
CA GLY A 218 8.49 3.80 11.91
C GLY A 218 7.77 2.46 12.15
N TYR A 219 8.41 1.34 11.79
CA TYR A 219 7.88 -0.02 11.86
C TYR A 219 8.98 -0.96 12.38
N SER A 220 8.67 -1.75 13.40
CA SER A 220 9.59 -2.76 13.94
C SER A 220 9.73 -3.98 13.03
N VAL A 221 8.63 -4.35 12.36
CA VAL A 221 8.53 -5.37 11.31
C VAL A 221 7.54 -4.84 10.28
N SER A 222 7.86 -4.96 8.99
CA SER A 222 6.95 -4.61 7.89
C SER A 222 7.27 -5.42 6.64
N GLY A 223 6.25 -5.76 5.85
CA GLY A 223 6.42 -6.43 4.56
C GLY A 223 6.99 -5.49 3.49
N GLY A 224 6.62 -4.20 3.52
CA GLY A 224 7.13 -3.22 2.58
C GLY A 224 8.55 -2.76 2.94
N LEU A 225 9.55 -3.00 2.10
CA LEU A 225 10.95 -2.60 2.36
C LEU A 225 11.56 -1.70 1.28
N HIS A 226 10.97 -1.68 0.09
CA HIS A 226 11.59 -1.02 -1.07
C HIS A 226 11.27 0.49 -1.17
N GLY A 227 10.19 0.95 -0.53
CA GLY A 227 9.73 2.34 -0.62
C GLY A 227 9.25 2.74 -2.02
N VAL A 228 8.65 1.81 -2.76
CA VAL A 228 8.17 2.04 -4.15
C VAL A 228 6.68 1.73 -4.35
N GLY A 229 6.04 0.92 -3.51
CA GLY A 229 4.69 0.40 -3.77
C GLY A 229 3.65 1.48 -4.07
N LEU A 230 3.45 2.40 -3.12
CA LEU A 230 2.46 3.48 -3.25
C LEU A 230 2.76 4.42 -4.44
N SER A 231 4.03 4.77 -4.68
CA SER A 231 4.42 5.62 -5.81
C SER A 231 4.27 4.91 -7.16
N VAL A 232 4.47 3.58 -7.20
CA VAL A 232 4.18 2.75 -8.38
C VAL A 232 2.68 2.73 -8.68
N VAL A 233 1.83 2.53 -7.66
CA VAL A 233 0.37 2.59 -7.83
C VAL A 233 -0.05 3.95 -8.38
N ASN A 234 0.48 5.04 -7.82
CA ASN A 234 0.23 6.39 -8.31
C ASN A 234 0.67 6.58 -9.77
N ALA A 235 1.86 6.11 -10.13
CA ALA A 235 2.39 6.21 -11.49
C ALA A 235 1.54 5.47 -12.53
N LEU A 236 0.98 4.31 -12.14
CA LEU A 236 0.22 3.40 -13.00
C LEU A 236 -1.30 3.61 -12.93
N SER A 237 -1.73 4.69 -12.28
CA SER A 237 -3.14 5.09 -12.20
C SER A 237 -3.42 6.30 -13.09
N GLU A 238 -4.55 6.32 -13.80
CA GLU A 238 -5.01 7.51 -14.53
C GLU A 238 -5.32 8.65 -13.56
N ALA A 239 -5.90 8.30 -12.41
CA ALA A 239 -6.20 9.18 -11.29
C ALA A 239 -5.95 8.46 -9.96
N LEU A 240 -5.49 9.21 -8.96
CA LEU A 240 -5.39 8.74 -7.58
C LEU A 240 -5.82 9.86 -6.63
N GLU A 241 -6.70 9.53 -5.71
CA GLU A 241 -7.17 10.40 -4.64
C GLU A 241 -6.65 9.85 -3.32
N VAL A 242 -6.05 10.71 -2.50
CA VAL A 242 -5.64 10.36 -1.13
C VAL A 242 -6.32 11.28 -0.14
N THR A 243 -6.91 10.67 0.88
CA THR A 243 -7.38 11.35 2.08
C THR A 243 -6.63 10.80 3.30
N VAL A 244 -6.08 11.67 4.13
CA VAL A 244 -5.44 11.31 5.39
C VAL A 244 -6.15 12.01 6.54
N TRP A 245 -6.52 11.23 7.55
CA TRP A 245 -7.04 11.75 8.81
C TRP A 245 -5.96 11.63 9.89
N ARG A 246 -5.48 12.78 10.37
CA ARG A 246 -4.38 12.84 11.32
C ARG A 246 -4.45 14.13 12.13
N ASP A 247 -4.12 14.07 13.42
CA ASP A 247 -4.05 15.24 14.31
C ASP A 247 -5.34 16.09 14.33
N GLY A 248 -6.51 15.44 14.19
CA GLY A 248 -7.82 16.10 14.15
C GLY A 248 -8.11 16.84 12.84
N MET A 249 -7.31 16.60 11.81
CA MET A 249 -7.42 17.23 10.50
C MET A 249 -7.70 16.20 9.42
N GLU A 250 -8.41 16.63 8.38
CA GLU A 250 -8.51 15.92 7.11
C GLU A 250 -7.58 16.59 6.10
N HIS A 251 -6.78 15.78 5.42
CA HIS A 251 -5.85 16.20 4.39
C HIS A 251 -6.18 15.51 3.08
N LYS A 252 -6.31 16.27 1.99
CA LYS A 252 -6.66 15.72 0.66
C LYS A 252 -5.71 16.20 -0.42
N GLN A 253 -5.30 15.27 -1.28
CA GLN A 253 -4.49 15.56 -2.47
C GLN A 253 -4.86 14.60 -3.60
N ASN A 254 -4.91 15.12 -4.83
CA ASN A 254 -5.25 14.36 -6.02
C ASN A 254 -4.07 14.32 -6.98
N TYR A 255 -3.98 13.22 -7.72
CA TYR A 255 -2.93 12.94 -8.68
C TYR A 255 -3.51 12.45 -10.00
N SER A 256 -2.79 12.71 -11.08
CA SER A 256 -3.01 12.08 -12.38
C SER A 256 -1.69 11.54 -12.90
N ARG A 257 -1.63 10.22 -13.15
CA ARG A 257 -0.45 9.53 -13.70
C ARG A 257 0.84 9.86 -12.95
N GLY A 258 0.79 9.78 -11.62
CA GLY A 258 1.91 10.06 -10.74
C GLY A 258 2.16 11.53 -10.42
N LYS A 259 1.46 12.47 -11.09
CA LYS A 259 1.70 13.92 -10.92
C LYS A 259 0.63 14.55 -10.03
N PRO A 260 1.00 15.35 -9.01
CA PRO A 260 0.02 16.06 -8.19
C PRO A 260 -0.73 17.09 -9.05
N ILE A 261 -2.06 17.05 -9.01
CA ILE A 261 -2.93 18.01 -9.71
C ILE A 261 -3.55 19.04 -8.78
N THR A 262 -3.55 18.76 -7.47
CA THR A 262 -3.95 19.71 -6.43
C THR A 262 -2.82 19.93 -5.43
N THR A 263 -2.83 21.08 -4.78
CA THR A 263 -2.05 21.26 -3.55
C THR A 263 -2.65 20.42 -2.42
N LEU A 264 -1.86 20.15 -1.38
CA LEU A 264 -2.36 19.48 -0.18
C LEU A 264 -3.35 20.39 0.55
N THR A 265 -4.62 20.04 0.47
CA THR A 265 -5.68 20.75 1.20
C THR A 265 -5.75 20.21 2.63
N ARG A 266 -6.10 21.08 3.58
CA ARG A 266 -6.21 20.75 5.01
C ARG A 266 -7.46 21.40 5.58
N SER A 267 -8.34 20.60 6.20
CA SER A 267 -9.55 21.05 6.88
C SER A 267 -9.64 20.44 8.28
N VAL A 268 -10.30 21.14 9.20
CA VAL A 268 -10.56 20.61 10.55
C VAL A 268 -11.65 19.56 10.43
N LEU A 269 -11.48 18.42 11.11
CA LEU A 269 -12.53 17.40 11.15
C LEU A 269 -13.79 17.93 11.87
N PRO A 270 -14.99 17.64 11.34
CA PRO A 270 -16.24 17.92 12.04
C PRO A 270 -16.29 17.25 13.42
N LEU A 271 -17.09 17.80 14.33
CA LEU A 271 -17.17 17.32 15.72
C LEU A 271 -17.62 15.86 15.80
N GLU A 272 -18.51 15.45 14.90
CA GLU A 272 -19.02 14.09 14.75
C GLU A 272 -17.96 13.09 14.27
N SER A 273 -16.90 13.55 13.62
CA SER A 273 -15.79 12.73 13.12
C SER A 273 -14.54 12.85 13.99
N LYS A 274 -14.67 13.45 15.18
CA LYS A 274 -13.56 13.66 16.10
C LYS A 274 -13.02 12.31 16.59
N GLY A 275 -11.74 12.04 16.31
CA GLY A 275 -11.08 10.77 16.62
C GLY A 275 -10.87 9.88 15.39
N THR A 276 -11.44 10.23 14.23
CA THR A 276 -11.11 9.58 12.95
C THR A 276 -9.63 9.75 12.65
N LYS A 277 -8.97 8.65 12.31
CA LYS A 277 -7.56 8.56 11.93
C LYS A 277 -7.39 7.52 10.84
N GLY A 278 -6.31 7.63 10.08
CA GLY A 278 -5.93 6.65 9.08
C GLY A 278 -5.74 7.24 7.70
N THR A 279 -5.65 6.36 6.71
CA THR A 279 -5.43 6.73 5.31
C THR A 279 -6.47 6.07 4.42
N SER A 280 -7.02 6.82 3.48
CA SER A 280 -7.83 6.30 2.36
C SER A 280 -7.14 6.62 1.06
N ILE A 281 -6.83 5.59 0.27
CA ILE A 281 -6.32 5.71 -1.10
C ILE A 281 -7.40 5.17 -2.03
N ARG A 282 -7.80 5.97 -3.02
CA ARG A 282 -8.64 5.53 -4.13
C ARG A 282 -7.90 5.75 -5.45
N PHE A 283 -7.86 4.74 -6.31
CA PHE A 283 -7.14 4.84 -7.58
C PHE A 283 -7.89 4.19 -8.73
N TRP A 284 -7.69 4.76 -9.92
CA TRP A 284 -8.20 4.26 -11.19
C TRP A 284 -7.03 3.75 -12.02
N PRO A 285 -6.94 2.46 -12.35
CA PRO A 285 -5.85 1.92 -13.17
C PRO A 285 -5.78 2.60 -14.54
N ASP A 286 -4.58 2.92 -15.00
CA ASP A 286 -4.41 3.62 -16.28
C ASP A 286 -4.64 2.72 -17.48
N LYS A 287 -5.63 3.06 -18.30
CA LYS A 287 -6.02 2.33 -19.50
C LYS A 287 -4.95 2.34 -20.59
N GLU A 288 -4.02 3.31 -20.55
CA GLU A 288 -2.85 3.33 -21.45
C GLU A 288 -1.79 2.29 -21.07
N VAL A 289 -1.77 1.85 -19.81
CA VAL A 289 -0.82 0.85 -19.29
C VAL A 289 -1.44 -0.54 -19.31
N PHE A 290 -2.69 -0.68 -18.84
CA PHE A 290 -3.40 -1.95 -18.72
C PHE A 290 -4.31 -2.17 -19.94
N THR A 291 -3.71 -2.52 -21.08
CA THR A 291 -4.45 -2.62 -22.35
C THR A 291 -5.22 -3.94 -22.54
N THR A 292 -4.97 -4.95 -21.70
CA THR A 292 -5.52 -6.31 -21.87
C THR A 292 -6.72 -6.62 -20.99
N ALA A 293 -6.69 -6.20 -19.72
CA ALA A 293 -7.78 -6.40 -18.76
C ALA A 293 -7.72 -5.33 -17.66
N ILE A 294 -8.86 -4.69 -17.38
CA ILE A 294 -9.03 -3.70 -16.30
C ILE A 294 -10.26 -4.07 -15.47
N GLU A 295 -10.41 -5.35 -15.19
CA GLU A 295 -11.46 -5.85 -14.32
C GLU A 295 -10.82 -6.53 -13.10
N PHE A 296 -11.21 -6.08 -11.92
CA PHE A 296 -10.80 -6.68 -10.67
C PHE A 296 -11.66 -7.91 -10.38
N ASP A 297 -11.00 -9.05 -10.21
CA ASP A 297 -11.64 -10.30 -9.84
C ASP A 297 -11.83 -10.35 -8.33
N HIS A 298 -13.10 -10.30 -7.91
CA HIS A 298 -13.49 -10.32 -6.51
C HIS A 298 -12.96 -11.56 -5.78
N HIS A 299 -12.98 -12.73 -6.41
CA HIS A 299 -12.53 -13.98 -5.77
C HIS A 299 -11.03 -14.00 -5.49
N THR A 300 -10.22 -13.49 -6.42
CA THR A 300 -8.77 -13.36 -6.27
C THR A 300 -8.43 -12.42 -5.11
N ILE A 301 -9.06 -11.24 -5.05
CA ILE A 301 -8.83 -10.27 -3.97
C ILE A 301 -9.33 -10.82 -2.64
N ALA A 302 -10.52 -11.44 -2.62
CA ALA A 302 -11.09 -12.08 -1.44
C ALA A 302 -10.18 -13.19 -0.89
N GLY A 303 -9.56 -13.98 -1.77
CA GLY A 303 -8.58 -15.00 -1.37
C GLY A 303 -7.38 -14.39 -0.64
N ARG A 304 -6.78 -13.34 -1.22
CA ARG A 304 -5.65 -12.63 -0.60
C ARG A 304 -6.03 -11.97 0.72
N ILE A 305 -7.18 -11.31 0.78
CA ILE A 305 -7.68 -10.69 2.02
C ILE A 305 -7.89 -11.75 3.11
N ARG A 306 -8.47 -12.90 2.76
CA ARG A 306 -8.65 -14.01 3.70
C ARG A 306 -7.32 -14.48 4.29
N GLU A 307 -6.32 -14.71 3.45
CA GLU A 307 -4.96 -15.08 3.89
C GLU A 307 -4.39 -14.04 4.86
N LEU A 308 -4.51 -12.75 4.53
CA LEU A 308 -4.01 -11.67 5.38
C LEU A 308 -4.76 -11.60 6.71
N ALA A 309 -6.08 -11.79 6.73
CA ALA A 309 -6.85 -11.81 7.97
C ALA A 309 -6.45 -12.99 8.89
N PHE A 310 -6.13 -14.16 8.33
CA PHE A 310 -5.58 -15.29 9.09
C PHE A 310 -4.19 -14.98 9.66
N LEU A 311 -3.33 -14.32 8.89
CA LEU A 311 -1.96 -14.00 9.29
C LEU A 311 -1.88 -12.84 10.29
N ASN A 312 -2.93 -12.02 10.40
CA ASN A 312 -2.98 -10.86 11.29
C ASN A 312 -4.18 -10.99 12.23
N PRO A 313 -4.04 -11.76 13.34
CA PRO A 313 -5.16 -12.03 14.23
C PRO A 313 -5.76 -10.75 14.78
N LYS A 314 -7.08 -10.74 14.91
CA LYS A 314 -7.87 -9.61 15.43
C LYS A 314 -7.89 -8.35 14.56
N VAL A 315 -7.41 -8.43 13.33
CA VAL A 315 -7.61 -7.38 12.32
C VAL A 315 -8.86 -7.71 11.52
N THR A 316 -9.77 -6.76 11.42
CA THR A 316 -10.95 -6.89 10.56
C THR A 316 -10.60 -6.36 9.17
N ILE A 317 -10.74 -7.19 8.14
CA ILE A 317 -10.59 -6.75 6.75
C ILE A 317 -11.90 -6.98 6.02
N SER A 318 -12.50 -5.91 5.51
CA SER A 318 -13.74 -5.99 4.73
C SER A 318 -13.46 -5.84 3.23
N LEU A 319 -14.23 -6.55 2.41
CA LEU A 319 -14.24 -6.43 0.97
C LEU A 319 -15.67 -6.15 0.51
N LYS A 320 -15.86 -5.04 -0.18
CA LYS A 320 -17.12 -4.67 -0.84
C LYS A 320 -16.90 -4.61 -2.35
N ARG A 321 -17.75 -5.25 -3.13
CA ARG A 321 -17.87 -5.02 -4.58
C ARG A 321 -19.15 -4.24 -4.83
N GLU A 322 -19.01 -3.06 -5.40
CA GLU A 322 -20.13 -2.25 -5.86
C GLU A 322 -20.50 -2.63 -7.29
N ASP A 323 -21.80 -2.57 -7.58
CA ASP A 323 -22.39 -2.81 -8.88
C ASP A 323 -23.37 -1.67 -9.18
N ASP A 324 -23.66 -1.43 -10.46
CA ASP A 324 -24.64 -0.40 -10.86
C ASP A 324 -26.03 -0.72 -10.30
N ASP A 325 -26.31 -2.00 -10.08
CA ASP A 325 -27.47 -2.47 -9.35
C ASP A 325 -27.12 -2.69 -7.86
N PRO A 326 -27.60 -1.84 -6.93
CA PRO A 326 -27.25 -1.93 -5.51
C PRO A 326 -27.62 -3.26 -4.86
N GLU A 327 -28.62 -3.99 -5.39
CA GLU A 327 -29.00 -5.31 -4.89
C GLU A 327 -27.95 -6.39 -5.21
N LYS A 328 -27.08 -6.14 -6.20
CA LYS A 328 -25.97 -7.03 -6.56
C LYS A 328 -24.67 -6.73 -5.84
N ASN A 329 -24.65 -5.71 -4.97
CA ASN A 329 -23.49 -5.40 -4.15
C ASN A 329 -23.10 -6.62 -3.30
N GLN A 330 -21.82 -6.96 -3.33
CA GLN A 330 -21.28 -8.04 -2.51
C GLN A 330 -20.50 -7.42 -1.36
N TYR A 331 -20.69 -7.97 -0.16
CA TYR A 331 -19.95 -7.56 1.03
C TYR A 331 -19.49 -8.82 1.76
N THR A 332 -18.22 -8.84 2.14
CA THR A 332 -17.65 -9.92 2.95
C THR A 332 -16.69 -9.32 3.94
N GLU A 333 -16.80 -9.75 5.19
CA GLU A 333 -15.90 -9.35 6.28
C GLU A 333 -15.10 -10.55 6.74
N TYR A 334 -13.80 -10.35 6.94
CA TYR A 334 -12.87 -11.37 7.41
C TYR A 334 -12.28 -10.94 8.75
N PHE A 335 -12.46 -11.79 9.75
CA PHE A 335 -11.90 -11.61 11.09
C PHE A 335 -11.63 -13.00 11.68
N TYR A 336 -10.36 -13.25 12.03
CA TYR A 336 -9.94 -14.52 12.63
C TYR A 336 -9.20 -14.22 13.92
N ALA A 337 -9.70 -14.77 15.03
CA ALA A 337 -9.15 -14.53 16.36
C ALA A 337 -8.04 -15.52 16.70
N GLY A 338 -8.12 -16.75 16.17
CA GLY A 338 -7.13 -17.81 16.38
C GLY A 338 -5.93 -17.73 15.43
N GLY A 339 -6.03 -16.96 14.35
CA GLY A 339 -4.95 -16.82 13.38
C GLY A 339 -4.63 -18.15 12.70
N LEU A 340 -3.34 -18.53 12.62
CA LEU A 340 -2.90 -19.79 11.99
C LEU A 340 -3.38 -21.07 12.69
N THR A 341 -3.93 -21.00 13.91
CA THR A 341 -4.47 -22.19 14.59
C THR A 341 -5.96 -22.39 14.39
N GLU A 342 -6.64 -21.44 13.73
CA GLU A 342 -8.06 -21.51 13.36
C GLU A 342 -8.24 -22.22 12.01
#